data_AF-A0A9D7UKN3-F1
#
_entry.id   AF-A0A9D7UKN3-F1
#
_cell.length_a   1.000
_cell.length_b   1.000
_cell.length_c   1.000
_cell.angle_alpha   90.00
_cell.angle_beta   90.00
_cell.angle_gamma   90.00
#
_symmetry.space_group_name_H-M   'P 1'
#
loop_
_entity.id
_entity.type
_entity.pdbx_description
1 polymer ?
#
loop_
_entity_poly.entity_id
_entity_poly.type
_entity_poly.pdbx_seq_one_letter_code
_entity_poly.pdbx_strand_id
1 'polypeptide(L)'
;MGCRLLALALTLLLLAVASPTRAGQPAGPEILAERIRAEIGAGGARAERALAALRELRDPALKPLFAQLATGPLPEQRRHGILGRAELETPPQLDPFMLGQAIEAQERLAIVESGRREGLLSDEGVRELLTRTDLGPALETYLRLLDAGAGGTLDAARIGALTTENAKDPRATARIALLSMGLDPGVGGPLPAPLSDWLAAPTNEARAHLAQALSDVAHAGWAPAAPFVEATIASRAQDPILRAAAVRALLAIDPERASPAWIEAFDEPEAGYADRLRLALVLLDADDAPQAALERLAANDDTLLRAMGRAAMGLKNADPAPAIDLAAQAYAPAAAWLVRAALESDPDTGRATLTALIDQVAGASAANWDLNEQFIRAAEALALIDADAFLDRLRRATEAGDLRTEKVLLLGALRPAGQAVCAGASGAASNDPECRALAAIALGRSHEGAPTAVMTDLLREVAEGRGGLHPARRVQAAWLALRLSGDERLALARILAPDPS
;
A
#
# COMPACT_ATOMS: atom_id res chain seq x y z
N MET A 1 9.54 -30.29 21.65
CA MET A 1 9.30 -30.28 20.17
C MET A 1 8.34 -31.37 19.67
N GLY A 2 7.93 -32.38 20.46
CA GLY A 2 7.05 -33.46 19.98
C GLY A 2 5.53 -33.18 19.90
N CYS A 3 4.99 -32.23 20.67
CA CYS A 3 3.53 -31.98 20.70
C CYS A 3 2.98 -31.14 19.54
N ARG A 4 3.81 -30.39 18.80
CA ARG A 4 3.34 -29.55 17.69
C ARG A 4 3.04 -30.33 16.40
N LEU A 5 3.73 -31.45 16.16
CA LEU A 5 3.50 -32.32 14.99
C LEU A 5 2.20 -33.12 15.10
N LEU A 6 1.78 -33.48 16.32
CA LEU A 6 0.57 -34.26 16.56
C LEU A 6 -0.71 -33.41 16.40
N ALA A 7 -0.64 -32.12 16.71
CA ALA A 7 -1.74 -31.18 16.48
C ALA A 7 -1.99 -30.97 14.99
N LEU A 8 -0.93 -30.84 14.18
CA LEU A 8 -1.05 -30.61 12.72
C LEU A 8 -1.73 -31.77 11.98
N ALA A 9 -1.44 -33.01 12.38
CA ALA A 9 -2.02 -34.21 11.77
C ALA A 9 -3.50 -34.41 12.12
N LEU A 10 -3.93 -34.00 13.32
CA LEU A 10 -5.32 -34.16 13.78
C LEU A 10 -6.27 -33.15 13.12
N THR A 11 -5.80 -31.93 12.85
CA THR A 11 -6.59 -30.87 12.21
C THR A 11 -6.86 -31.17 10.73
N LEU A 12 -5.90 -31.80 10.03
CA LEU A 12 -6.08 -32.27 8.66
C LEU A 12 -7.12 -33.39 8.53
N LEU A 13 -7.29 -34.22 9.57
CA LEU A 13 -8.28 -35.30 9.57
C LEU A 13 -9.72 -34.75 9.67
N LEU A 14 -9.92 -33.59 10.29
CA LEU A 14 -11.23 -32.94 10.44
C LEU A 14 -11.69 -32.19 9.17
N LEU A 15 -10.76 -31.76 8.32
CA LEU A 15 -11.07 -31.14 7.02
C LEU A 15 -11.55 -32.14 5.94
N ALA A 16 -11.37 -33.44 6.16
CA ALA A 16 -11.72 -34.49 5.21
C ALA A 16 -13.19 -34.98 5.31
N VAL A 17 -13.98 -34.46 6.26
CA VAL A 17 -15.36 -34.93 6.46
C VAL A 17 -16.34 -34.19 5.54
N ALA A 18 -16.58 -34.84 4.40
CA ALA A 18 -17.81 -34.87 3.60
C ALA A 18 -18.32 -33.57 2.94
N SER A 19 -17.93 -33.41 1.67
CA SER A 19 -18.85 -32.92 0.63
C SER A 19 -18.82 -33.92 -0.54
N PRO A 20 -19.98 -34.44 -1.00
CA PRO A 20 -20.04 -35.31 -2.16
C PRO A 20 -19.93 -34.46 -3.43
N THR A 21 -18.72 -33.99 -3.75
CA THR A 21 -18.45 -33.37 -5.04
C THR A 21 -18.32 -34.46 -6.10
N ARG A 22 -19.04 -34.28 -7.22
CA ARG A 22 -18.81 -35.01 -8.48
C ARG A 22 -17.30 -35.13 -8.70
N ALA A 23 -16.78 -36.36 -8.70
CA ALA A 23 -15.37 -36.68 -8.88
C ALA A 23 -14.93 -36.33 -10.31
N GLY A 24 -14.78 -35.04 -10.61
CA GLY A 24 -13.92 -34.58 -11.67
C GLY A 24 -12.49 -34.75 -11.18
N GLN A 25 -11.63 -35.33 -12.01
CA GLN A 25 -10.20 -35.39 -11.75
C GLN A 25 -9.69 -33.96 -11.48
N PRO A 26 -8.94 -33.70 -10.39
CA PRO A 26 -8.46 -32.35 -10.08
C PRO A 26 -7.63 -31.82 -11.25
N ALA A 27 -7.70 -30.50 -11.50
CA ALA A 27 -6.96 -29.85 -12.56
C ALA A 27 -5.48 -30.24 -12.55
N GLY A 28 -5.02 -30.79 -13.68
CA GLY A 28 -3.60 -31.08 -13.89
C GLY A 28 -2.75 -29.80 -13.94
N PRO A 29 -1.42 -29.93 -13.80
CA PRO A 29 -0.50 -28.79 -13.81
C PRO A 29 -0.60 -27.94 -15.09
N GLU A 30 -0.99 -28.54 -16.23
CA GLU A 30 -1.33 -27.86 -17.49
C GLU A 30 -2.38 -26.76 -17.27
N ILE A 31 -3.52 -27.13 -16.68
CA ILE A 31 -4.69 -26.28 -16.57
C ILE A 31 -4.41 -25.13 -15.60
N LEU A 32 -3.67 -25.40 -14.53
CA LEU A 32 -3.27 -24.40 -13.55
C LEU A 32 -2.30 -23.38 -14.15
N ALA A 33 -1.30 -23.85 -14.91
CA ALA A 33 -0.34 -22.96 -15.59
C ALA A 33 -1.03 -22.08 -16.63
N GLU A 34 -1.92 -22.66 -17.46
CA GLU A 34 -2.70 -21.90 -18.45
C GLU A 34 -3.62 -20.87 -17.80
N ARG A 35 -4.18 -21.17 -16.62
CA ARG A 35 -4.97 -20.21 -15.86
C ARG A 35 -4.13 -19.01 -15.41
N ILE A 36 -2.95 -19.26 -14.84
CA ILE A 36 -2.04 -18.17 -14.44
C ILE A 36 -1.69 -17.32 -15.65
N ARG A 37 -1.29 -17.95 -16.75
CA ARG A 37 -0.96 -17.29 -18.03
C ARG A 37 -2.11 -16.43 -18.55
N ALA A 38 -3.33 -16.97 -18.59
CA ALA A 38 -4.51 -16.26 -19.08
C ALA A 38 -4.83 -15.00 -18.23
N GLU A 39 -4.66 -15.06 -16.91
CA GLU A 39 -4.93 -13.94 -16.02
C GLU A 39 -3.88 -12.82 -16.13
N ILE A 40 -2.59 -13.18 -16.22
CA ILE A 40 -1.50 -12.18 -16.38
C ILE A 40 -1.35 -11.66 -17.82
N GLY A 41 -1.86 -12.40 -18.81
CA GLY A 41 -1.88 -12.02 -20.22
C GLY A 41 -3.10 -11.20 -20.65
N ALA A 42 -4.14 -11.09 -19.81
CA ALA A 42 -5.38 -10.40 -20.15
C ALA A 42 -5.24 -8.88 -20.34
N GLY A 43 -4.12 -8.29 -19.91
CA GLY A 43 -3.87 -6.85 -19.90
C GLY A 43 -4.75 -6.06 -18.92
N GLY A 44 -4.40 -4.79 -18.73
CA GLY A 44 -5.16 -3.81 -17.95
C GLY A 44 -5.40 -4.22 -16.49
N ALA A 45 -6.52 -3.77 -15.92
CA ALA A 45 -6.84 -3.96 -14.49
C ALA A 45 -6.99 -5.42 -14.04
N ARG A 46 -7.21 -6.35 -14.98
CA ARG A 46 -7.25 -7.79 -14.67
C ARG A 46 -5.84 -8.34 -14.45
N ALA A 47 -4.93 -8.07 -15.39
CA ALA A 47 -3.53 -8.46 -15.28
C ALA A 47 -2.85 -7.79 -14.08
N GLU A 48 -3.10 -6.49 -13.84
CA GLU A 48 -2.56 -5.77 -12.68
C GLU A 48 -2.92 -6.44 -11.35
N ARG A 49 -4.18 -6.83 -11.16
CA ARG A 49 -4.62 -7.51 -9.93
C ARG A 49 -4.03 -8.91 -9.78
N ALA A 50 -3.91 -9.66 -10.87
CA ALA A 50 -3.29 -10.98 -10.84
C ALA A 50 -1.79 -10.90 -10.51
N LEU A 51 -1.08 -9.96 -11.13
CA LEU A 51 0.35 -9.71 -10.92
C LEU A 51 0.63 -9.18 -9.51
N ALA A 52 -0.19 -8.26 -9.01
CA ALA A 52 -0.12 -7.80 -7.62
C ALA A 52 -0.32 -8.96 -6.64
N ALA A 53 -1.31 -9.83 -6.87
CA ALA A 53 -1.53 -10.99 -6.00
C ALA A 53 -0.36 -11.99 -6.04
N LEU A 54 0.32 -12.19 -7.17
CA LEU A 54 1.53 -13.01 -7.22
C LEU A 54 2.68 -12.37 -6.43
N ARG A 55 2.89 -11.04 -6.56
CA ARG A 55 3.88 -10.29 -5.79
C ARG A 55 3.67 -10.39 -4.28
N GLU A 56 2.42 -10.30 -3.82
CA GLU A 56 2.03 -10.44 -2.41
C GLU A 56 2.48 -11.78 -1.79
N LEU A 57 2.68 -12.84 -2.60
CA LEU A 57 3.17 -14.11 -2.08
C LEU A 57 4.60 -14.03 -1.57
N ARG A 58 5.43 -13.13 -2.13
CA ARG A 58 6.88 -13.04 -1.87
C ARG A 58 7.59 -14.39 -1.96
N ASP A 59 7.16 -15.22 -2.91
CA ASP A 59 7.68 -16.56 -3.12
C ASP A 59 8.94 -16.51 -4.00
N PRO A 60 10.13 -16.91 -3.51
CA PRO A 60 11.36 -16.88 -4.29
C PRO A 60 11.30 -17.69 -5.60
N ALA A 61 10.46 -18.72 -5.67
CA ALA A 61 10.28 -19.52 -6.88
C ALA A 61 9.60 -18.75 -8.02
N LEU A 62 9.00 -17.58 -7.75
CA LEU A 62 8.47 -16.67 -8.76
C LEU A 62 9.54 -15.79 -9.42
N LYS A 63 10.79 -15.78 -8.92
CA LYS A 63 11.88 -14.95 -9.48
C LYS A 63 12.04 -15.12 -11.00
N PRO A 64 12.00 -16.33 -11.59
CA PRO A 64 12.05 -16.51 -13.05
C PRO A 64 10.85 -15.89 -13.78
N LEU A 65 9.65 -15.97 -13.20
CA LEU A 65 8.45 -15.34 -13.78
C LEU A 65 8.62 -13.82 -13.83
N PHE A 66 9.00 -13.21 -12.71
CA PHE A 66 9.19 -11.75 -12.65
C PHE A 66 10.34 -11.28 -13.55
N ALA A 67 11.41 -12.06 -13.71
CA ALA A 67 12.46 -11.80 -14.69
C ALA A 67 11.94 -11.76 -16.14
N GLN A 68 11.09 -12.71 -16.52
CA GLN A 68 10.49 -12.71 -17.86
C GLN A 68 9.53 -11.53 -18.04
N LEU A 69 8.66 -11.29 -17.06
CA LEU A 69 7.68 -10.20 -17.08
C LEU A 69 8.34 -8.83 -17.18
N ALA A 70 9.50 -8.64 -16.55
CA ALA A 70 10.28 -7.40 -16.62
C ALA A 70 10.73 -7.05 -18.06
N THR A 71 10.76 -8.05 -18.96
CA THR A 71 11.02 -7.89 -20.41
C THR A 71 9.77 -8.08 -21.27
N GLY A 72 8.59 -8.14 -20.65
CA GLY A 72 7.32 -8.41 -21.32
C GLY A 72 6.86 -7.28 -22.25
N PRO A 73 5.95 -7.57 -23.19
CA PRO A 73 5.45 -6.57 -24.14
C PRO A 73 4.56 -5.51 -23.48
N LEU A 74 3.86 -5.85 -22.39
CA LEU A 74 2.91 -4.95 -21.74
C LEU A 74 3.59 -4.11 -20.63
N PRO A 75 3.31 -2.79 -20.53
CA PRO A 75 3.87 -1.94 -19.48
C PRO A 75 3.57 -2.42 -18.05
N GLU A 76 2.36 -2.91 -17.79
CA GLU A 76 1.99 -3.46 -16.48
C GLU A 76 2.81 -4.71 -16.13
N GLN A 77 3.11 -5.58 -17.11
CA GLN A 77 3.94 -6.74 -16.90
C GLN A 77 5.36 -6.34 -16.52
N ARG A 78 5.94 -5.37 -17.25
CA ARG A 78 7.29 -4.88 -16.96
C ARG A 78 7.38 -4.22 -15.60
N ARG A 79 6.44 -3.33 -15.27
CA ARG A 79 6.35 -2.69 -13.95
C ARG A 79 6.27 -3.72 -12.82
N HIS A 80 5.34 -4.66 -12.89
CA HIS A 80 5.20 -5.69 -11.85
C HIS A 80 6.34 -6.71 -11.84
N GLY A 81 6.97 -6.98 -12.99
CA GLY A 81 8.17 -7.81 -13.08
C GLY A 81 9.36 -7.16 -12.38
N ILE A 82 9.61 -5.87 -12.62
CA ILE A 82 10.70 -5.13 -11.98
C ILE A 82 10.46 -5.01 -10.46
N LEU A 83 9.27 -4.59 -10.05
CA LEU A 83 8.94 -4.47 -8.62
C LEU A 83 8.92 -5.84 -7.92
N GLY A 84 8.38 -6.88 -8.55
CA GLY A 84 8.37 -8.23 -8.00
C GLY A 84 9.77 -8.83 -7.83
N ARG A 85 10.73 -8.49 -8.70
CA ARG A 85 12.13 -8.85 -8.47
C ARG A 85 12.72 -8.11 -7.29
N ALA A 86 12.51 -6.79 -7.23
CA ALA A 86 13.00 -5.94 -6.15
C ALA A 86 12.52 -6.41 -4.76
N GLU A 87 11.26 -6.84 -4.66
CA GLU A 87 10.68 -7.39 -3.43
C GLU A 87 11.30 -8.73 -2.99
N LEU A 88 11.85 -9.51 -3.93
CA LEU A 88 12.45 -10.82 -3.68
C LEU A 88 13.98 -10.75 -3.48
N GLU A 89 14.60 -9.58 -3.61
CA GLU A 89 16.00 -9.40 -3.25
C GLU A 89 16.21 -9.40 -1.73
N THR A 90 17.45 -9.62 -1.28
CA THR A 90 17.81 -9.63 0.15
C THR A 90 19.00 -8.70 0.39
N PRO A 91 18.78 -7.46 0.89
CA PRO A 91 17.49 -6.88 1.30
C PRO A 91 16.58 -6.53 0.11
N PRO A 92 15.26 -6.36 0.31
CA PRO A 92 14.35 -5.88 -0.73
C PRO A 92 14.78 -4.49 -1.22
N GLN A 93 15.09 -4.37 -2.51
CA GLN A 93 15.61 -3.14 -3.09
C GLN A 93 15.37 -3.10 -4.60
N LEU A 94 14.99 -1.93 -5.11
CA LEU A 94 14.91 -1.63 -6.53
C LEU A 94 16.32 -1.38 -7.08
N ASP A 95 16.81 -2.34 -7.86
CA ASP A 95 18.08 -2.23 -8.58
C ASP A 95 17.96 -1.20 -9.72
N PRO A 96 18.77 -0.11 -9.71
CA PRO A 96 18.81 0.89 -10.77
C PRO A 96 19.01 0.33 -12.18
N PHE A 97 19.74 -0.77 -12.33
CA PHE A 97 19.97 -1.41 -13.63
C PHE A 97 18.69 -2.00 -14.22
N MET A 98 17.73 -2.44 -13.39
CA MET A 98 16.45 -2.99 -13.87
C MET A 98 15.59 -1.94 -14.56
N LEU A 99 15.76 -0.64 -14.27
CA LEU A 99 15.03 0.43 -14.97
C LEU A 99 15.36 0.50 -16.47
N GLY A 100 16.51 -0.04 -16.89
CA GLY A 100 16.83 -0.17 -18.31
C GLY A 100 15.90 -1.12 -19.08
N GLN A 101 15.13 -1.95 -18.38
CA GLN A 101 14.15 -2.88 -18.98
C GLN A 101 12.82 -2.19 -19.31
N ALA A 102 12.51 -1.06 -18.68
CA ALA A 102 11.35 -0.24 -19.02
C ALA A 102 11.65 0.63 -20.24
N ILE A 103 10.82 0.49 -21.28
CA ILE A 103 11.04 1.08 -22.60
C ILE A 103 10.79 2.60 -22.54
N GLU A 104 9.66 2.98 -21.95
CA GLU A 104 9.18 4.36 -21.98
C GLU A 104 9.63 5.16 -20.75
N ALA A 105 9.85 6.47 -20.93
CA ALA A 105 10.25 7.35 -19.83
C ALA A 105 9.18 7.45 -18.73
N GLN A 106 7.89 7.47 -19.11
CA GLN A 106 6.78 7.51 -18.16
C GLN A 106 6.66 6.21 -17.36
N GLU A 107 6.95 5.07 -17.98
CA GLU A 107 7.01 3.79 -17.29
C GLU A 107 8.12 3.75 -16.25
N ARG A 108 9.34 4.22 -16.61
CA ARG A 108 10.46 4.35 -15.67
C ARG A 108 10.11 5.23 -14.48
N LEU A 109 9.46 6.38 -14.72
CA LEU A 109 8.97 7.26 -13.67
C LEU A 109 7.96 6.54 -12.75
N ALA A 110 6.97 5.86 -13.32
CA ALA A 110 5.96 5.13 -12.53
C ALA A 110 6.57 4.00 -11.67
N ILE A 111 7.62 3.31 -12.16
CA ILE A 111 8.34 2.30 -11.40
C ILE A 111 9.10 2.93 -10.24
N VAL A 112 9.81 4.05 -10.48
CA VAL A 112 10.56 4.77 -9.44
C VAL A 112 9.62 5.33 -8.37
N GLU A 113 8.51 5.95 -8.75
CA GLU A 113 7.48 6.45 -7.82
C GLU A 113 6.87 5.31 -6.99
N SER A 114 6.60 4.15 -7.61
CA SER A 114 6.08 2.98 -6.89
C SER A 114 7.13 2.37 -5.96
N GLY A 115 8.37 2.21 -6.44
CA GLY A 115 9.48 1.68 -5.67
C GLY A 115 9.81 2.56 -4.45
N ARG A 116 9.75 3.89 -4.59
CA ARG A 116 9.91 4.79 -3.45
C ARG A 116 8.77 4.64 -2.44
N ARG A 117 7.51 4.62 -2.90
CA ARG A 117 6.33 4.44 -2.03
C ARG A 117 6.35 3.10 -1.28
N GLU A 118 6.83 2.05 -1.92
CA GLU A 118 6.94 0.70 -1.35
C GLU A 118 8.22 0.50 -0.51
N GLY A 119 9.04 1.54 -0.34
CA GLY A 119 10.29 1.45 0.43
C GLY A 119 11.41 0.65 -0.26
N LEU A 120 11.25 0.33 -1.55
CA LEU A 120 12.24 -0.40 -2.35
C LEU A 120 13.34 0.51 -2.88
N LEU A 121 13.15 1.83 -2.91
CA LEU A 121 14.16 2.79 -3.37
C LEU A 121 14.66 3.68 -2.22
N SER A 122 15.89 3.40 -1.78
CA SER A 122 16.60 4.20 -0.77
C SER A 122 17.13 5.51 -1.34
N ASP A 123 17.51 6.45 -0.47
CA ASP A 123 18.12 7.72 -0.88
C ASP A 123 19.48 7.50 -1.57
N GLU A 124 20.20 6.43 -1.20
CA GLU A 124 21.41 6.01 -1.92
C GLU A 124 21.10 5.55 -3.34
N GLY A 125 20.03 4.76 -3.52
CA GLY A 125 19.56 4.36 -4.85
C GLY A 125 19.11 5.54 -5.70
N VAL A 126 18.52 6.58 -5.10
CA VAL A 126 18.21 7.85 -5.80
C VAL A 126 19.50 8.51 -6.31
N ARG A 127 20.51 8.64 -5.45
CA ARG A 127 21.82 9.21 -5.82
C ARG A 127 22.52 8.40 -6.91
N GLU A 128 22.47 7.07 -6.83
CA GLU A 128 23.01 6.18 -7.87
C GLU A 128 22.30 6.40 -9.21
N LEU A 129 20.96 6.49 -9.22
CA LEU A 129 20.20 6.76 -10.43
C LEU A 129 20.59 8.09 -11.07
N LEU A 130 20.81 9.14 -10.28
CA LEU A 130 21.22 10.46 -10.74
C LEU A 130 22.61 10.49 -11.43
N THR A 131 23.44 9.46 -11.23
CA THR A 131 24.72 9.34 -11.95
C THR A 131 24.55 8.92 -13.42
N ARG A 132 23.36 8.45 -13.80
CA ARG A 132 23.09 7.97 -15.16
C ARG A 132 22.88 9.14 -16.12
N THR A 133 23.43 9.00 -17.32
CA THR A 133 23.30 10.02 -18.38
C THR A 133 22.08 9.83 -19.28
N ASP A 134 21.36 8.71 -19.15
CA ASP A 134 20.23 8.33 -20.01
C ASP A 134 18.86 8.58 -19.35
N LEU A 135 18.84 9.36 -18.26
CA LEU A 135 17.59 9.70 -17.59
C LEU A 135 16.73 10.59 -18.49
N GLY A 136 15.45 10.22 -18.61
CA GLY A 136 14.47 11.11 -19.21
C GLY A 136 14.33 12.38 -18.36
N PRO A 137 14.18 13.57 -18.94
CA PRO A 137 14.20 14.83 -18.20
C PRO A 137 13.16 14.90 -17.05
N ALA A 138 11.98 14.28 -17.21
CA ALA A 138 10.95 14.22 -16.17
C ALA A 138 11.35 13.33 -14.97
N LEU A 139 12.03 12.20 -15.24
CA LEU A 139 12.54 11.31 -14.20
C LEU A 139 13.71 11.94 -13.47
N GLU A 140 14.67 12.54 -14.20
CA GLU A 140 15.80 13.23 -13.59
C GLU A 140 15.30 14.34 -12.65
N THR A 141 14.32 15.12 -13.07
CA THR A 141 13.77 16.18 -12.23
C THR A 141 13.12 15.63 -10.95
N TYR A 142 12.38 14.53 -11.04
CA TYR A 142 11.80 13.87 -9.87
C TYR A 142 12.88 13.38 -8.89
N LEU A 143 13.89 12.69 -9.40
CA LEU A 143 15.00 12.18 -8.59
C LEU A 143 15.78 13.32 -7.92
N ARG A 144 16.01 14.44 -8.61
CA ARG A 144 16.66 15.63 -8.03
C ARG A 144 15.83 16.24 -6.91
N LEU A 145 14.51 16.27 -7.03
CA LEU A 145 13.65 16.75 -5.95
C LEU A 145 13.74 15.84 -4.70
N LEU A 146 13.74 14.52 -4.90
CA LEU A 146 13.92 13.56 -3.81
C LEU A 146 15.30 13.70 -3.14
N ASP A 147 16.37 13.78 -3.93
CA ASP A 147 17.74 13.95 -3.42
C ASP A 147 17.89 15.25 -2.64
N ALA A 148 17.31 16.35 -3.14
CA ALA A 148 17.33 17.64 -2.46
C ALA A 148 16.58 17.59 -1.12
N GLY A 149 15.43 16.92 -1.08
CA GLY A 149 14.67 16.66 0.15
C GLY A 149 15.47 15.87 1.20
N ALA A 150 16.33 14.95 0.75
CA ALA A 150 17.26 14.20 1.58
C ALA A 150 18.56 14.97 1.94
N GLY A 151 18.65 16.27 1.63
CA GLY A 151 19.81 17.12 1.91
C GLY A 151 20.90 17.12 0.83
N GLY A 152 20.60 16.62 -0.37
CA GLY A 152 21.47 16.67 -1.54
C GLY A 152 21.70 18.09 -2.05
N THR A 153 22.80 18.29 -2.80
CA THR A 153 23.16 19.60 -3.36
C THR A 153 22.53 19.82 -4.73
N LEU A 154 21.95 20.99 -4.95
CA LEU A 154 21.37 21.37 -6.23
C LEU A 154 22.40 21.96 -7.19
N ASP A 155 22.39 21.49 -8.44
CA ASP A 155 23.16 22.08 -9.55
C ASP A 155 22.29 23.06 -10.32
N ALA A 156 22.53 24.36 -10.10
CA ALA A 156 21.79 25.44 -10.74
C ALA A 156 21.86 25.40 -12.27
N ALA A 157 23.03 25.05 -12.83
CA ALA A 157 23.20 24.99 -14.28
C ALA A 157 22.38 23.85 -14.88
N ARG A 158 22.37 22.69 -14.24
CA ARG A 158 21.57 21.54 -14.70
C ARG A 158 20.06 21.77 -14.56
N ILE A 159 19.62 22.38 -13.47
CA ILE A 159 18.20 22.74 -13.27
C ILE A 159 17.75 23.74 -14.35
N GLY A 160 18.60 24.72 -14.68
CA GLY A 160 18.36 25.64 -15.80
C GLY A 160 18.22 24.91 -17.14
N ALA A 161 19.10 23.94 -17.44
CA ALA A 161 19.02 23.13 -18.65
C ALA A 161 17.73 22.29 -18.71
N LEU A 162 17.35 21.64 -17.60
CA LEU A 162 16.13 20.84 -17.50
C LEU A 162 14.87 21.66 -17.78
N THR A 163 14.87 22.96 -17.50
CA THR A 163 13.75 23.87 -17.83
C THR A 163 13.47 23.87 -19.32
N THR A 164 14.52 23.91 -20.13
CA THR A 164 14.39 23.95 -21.59
C THR A 164 13.99 22.59 -22.15
N GLU A 165 14.56 21.51 -21.60
CA GLU A 165 14.28 20.12 -22.00
C GLU A 165 12.84 19.69 -21.67
N ASN A 166 12.26 20.22 -20.59
CA ASN A 166 10.94 19.86 -20.08
C ASN A 166 9.84 20.90 -20.36
N ALA A 167 10.07 21.88 -21.22
CA ALA A 167 9.12 22.99 -21.42
C ALA A 167 7.69 22.58 -21.81
N LYS A 168 7.49 21.33 -22.28
CA LYS A 168 6.19 20.76 -22.64
C LYS A 168 5.62 19.77 -21.62
N ASP A 169 6.39 19.40 -20.59
CA ASP A 169 5.94 18.54 -19.50
C ASP A 169 5.64 19.43 -18.27
N PRO A 170 4.35 19.67 -17.96
CA PRO A 170 3.97 20.51 -16.83
C PRO A 170 4.47 19.94 -15.49
N ARG A 171 4.55 18.60 -15.33
CA ARG A 171 5.00 17.98 -14.08
C ARG A 171 6.48 18.23 -13.85
N ALA A 172 7.28 18.02 -14.88
CA ALA A 172 8.70 18.29 -14.79
C ALA A 172 8.98 19.79 -14.61
N THR A 173 8.25 20.66 -15.33
CA THR A 173 8.31 22.11 -15.12
C THR A 173 8.02 22.51 -13.67
N ALA A 174 7.08 21.81 -13.00
CA ALA A 174 6.69 22.11 -11.63
C ALA A 174 7.83 21.82 -10.66
N ARG A 175 8.39 20.62 -10.79
CA ARG A 175 9.50 20.16 -9.97
C ARG A 175 10.74 21.04 -10.18
N ILE A 176 11.01 21.47 -11.42
CA ILE A 176 12.10 22.41 -11.71
C ILE A 176 11.88 23.76 -11.01
N ALA A 177 10.65 24.29 -11.06
CA ALA A 177 10.34 25.54 -10.39
C ALA A 177 10.48 25.43 -8.87
N LEU A 178 10.08 24.29 -8.27
CA LEU A 178 10.29 24.00 -6.85
C LEU A 178 11.77 23.89 -6.47
N LEU A 179 12.57 23.22 -7.30
CA LEU A 179 14.02 23.13 -7.12
C LEU A 179 14.69 24.50 -7.18
N SER A 180 14.22 25.36 -8.07
CA SER A 180 14.74 26.73 -8.23
C SER A 180 14.56 27.59 -6.97
N MET A 181 13.55 27.28 -6.14
CA MET A 181 13.35 27.99 -4.86
C MET A 181 14.45 27.70 -3.83
N GLY A 182 15.11 26.54 -3.88
CA GLY A 182 16.23 26.23 -2.98
C GLY A 182 17.60 26.73 -3.46
N LEU A 183 17.68 27.22 -4.70
CA LEU A 183 18.92 27.80 -5.25
C LEU A 183 19.12 29.26 -4.85
N ASP A 184 18.06 29.97 -4.51
CA ASP A 184 18.09 31.34 -4.00
C ASP A 184 17.47 31.39 -2.59
N PRO A 185 18.22 31.01 -1.55
CA PRO A 185 17.74 31.02 -0.16
C PRO A 185 17.54 32.43 0.40
N GLY A 186 17.85 33.49 -0.36
CA GLY A 186 17.97 34.86 0.13
C GLY A 186 16.71 35.72 0.05
N VAL A 187 15.58 35.26 -0.52
CA VAL A 187 14.49 36.18 -0.85
C VAL A 187 13.12 35.57 -0.55
N GLY A 188 12.31 36.29 0.23
CA GLY A 188 10.85 36.33 0.05
C GLY A 188 10.49 36.95 -1.30
N GLY A 189 11.12 36.46 -2.37
CA GLY A 189 11.02 36.97 -3.72
C GLY A 189 9.75 36.50 -4.39
N PRO A 190 9.39 37.07 -5.55
CA PRO A 190 8.26 36.57 -6.31
C PRO A 190 8.46 35.10 -6.65
N LEU A 191 7.39 34.33 -6.60
CA LEU A 191 7.40 32.93 -7.03
C LEU A 191 7.93 32.82 -8.46
N PRO A 192 8.66 31.75 -8.79
CA PRO A 192 9.02 31.46 -10.17
C PRO A 192 7.78 31.52 -11.07
N ALA A 193 7.92 32.16 -12.24
CA ALA A 193 6.79 32.42 -13.15
C ALA A 193 5.90 31.19 -13.41
N PRO A 194 6.43 29.97 -13.66
CA PRO A 194 5.58 28.80 -13.87
C PRO A 194 4.64 28.47 -12.70
N LEU A 195 5.11 28.61 -11.45
CA LEU A 195 4.28 28.37 -10.26
C LEU A 195 3.26 29.50 -10.07
N SER A 196 3.68 30.75 -10.31
CA SER A 196 2.79 31.91 -10.28
C SER A 196 1.66 31.79 -11.31
N ASP A 197 1.98 31.36 -12.52
CA ASP A 197 1.02 31.20 -13.61
C ASP A 197 -0.02 30.13 -13.30
N TRP A 198 0.40 28.98 -12.76
CA TRP A 198 -0.55 27.95 -12.33
C TRP A 198 -1.38 28.36 -11.13
N LEU A 199 -0.80 29.09 -10.18
CA LEU A 199 -1.56 29.65 -9.06
C LEU A 199 -2.65 30.60 -9.54
N ALA A 200 -2.40 31.40 -10.57
CA ALA A 200 -3.38 32.29 -11.17
C ALA A 200 -4.39 31.58 -12.10
N ALA A 201 -4.05 30.44 -12.70
CA ALA A 201 -4.87 29.77 -13.71
C ALA A 201 -6.10 29.05 -13.12
N PRO A 202 -7.34 29.38 -13.50
CA PRO A 202 -8.55 28.77 -12.92
C PRO A 202 -8.89 27.40 -13.52
N THR A 203 -7.97 26.73 -14.22
CA THR A 203 -8.27 25.49 -14.96
C THR A 203 -8.16 24.25 -14.06
N ASN A 204 -8.96 23.21 -14.37
CA ASN A 204 -8.85 21.90 -13.72
C ASN A 204 -7.47 21.27 -13.91
N GLU A 205 -6.83 21.53 -15.04
CA GLU A 205 -5.48 21.09 -15.35
C GLU A 205 -4.45 21.75 -14.43
N ALA A 206 -4.49 23.08 -14.28
CA ALA A 206 -3.62 23.79 -13.34
C ALA A 206 -3.80 23.29 -11.91
N ARG A 207 -5.06 23.03 -11.51
CA ARG A 207 -5.38 22.42 -10.22
C ARG A 207 -4.74 21.03 -10.05
N ALA A 208 -4.84 20.16 -11.06
CA ALA A 208 -4.23 18.83 -11.00
C ALA A 208 -2.69 18.91 -10.88
N HIS A 209 -2.07 19.84 -11.60
CA HIS A 209 -0.62 20.06 -11.52
C HIS A 209 -0.18 20.64 -10.17
N LEU A 210 -0.91 21.60 -9.60
CA LEU A 210 -0.64 22.12 -8.27
C LEU A 210 -0.78 21.03 -7.21
N ALA A 211 -1.84 20.23 -7.25
CA ALA A 211 -2.03 19.11 -6.32
C ALA A 211 -0.88 18.10 -6.39
N GLN A 212 -0.39 17.78 -7.59
CA GLN A 212 0.77 16.92 -7.77
C GLN A 212 2.06 17.56 -7.23
N ALA A 213 2.31 18.83 -7.51
CA ALA A 213 3.49 19.55 -7.03
C ALA A 213 3.53 19.57 -5.49
N LEU A 214 2.38 19.82 -4.85
CA LEU A 214 2.25 19.77 -3.39
C LEU A 214 2.48 18.36 -2.84
N SER A 215 1.97 17.32 -3.52
CA SER A 215 2.24 15.93 -3.15
C SER A 215 3.73 15.58 -3.27
N ASP A 216 4.40 16.07 -4.30
CA ASP A 216 5.83 15.85 -4.51
C ASP A 216 6.67 16.56 -3.42
N VAL A 217 6.29 17.80 -3.05
CA VAL A 217 6.90 18.53 -1.92
C VAL A 217 6.74 17.77 -0.60
N ALA A 218 5.51 17.33 -0.30
CA ALA A 218 5.20 16.59 0.91
C ALA A 218 6.02 15.30 1.01
N HIS A 219 6.11 14.56 -0.10
CA HIS A 219 6.82 13.29 -0.14
C HIS A 219 8.35 13.46 -0.09
N ALA A 220 8.86 14.53 -0.69
CA ALA A 220 10.29 14.84 -0.67
C ALA A 220 10.75 15.45 0.66
N GLY A 221 9.85 16.06 1.46
CA GLY A 221 10.28 16.83 2.64
C GLY A 221 11.00 18.13 2.27
N TRP A 222 10.69 18.72 1.12
CA TRP A 222 11.44 19.86 0.57
C TRP A 222 11.07 21.21 1.23
N ALA A 223 11.65 21.48 2.41
CA ALA A 223 11.41 22.69 3.20
C ALA A 223 11.52 24.04 2.45
N PRO A 224 12.46 24.24 1.50
CA PRO A 224 12.52 25.48 0.71
C PRO A 224 11.24 25.80 -0.09
N ALA A 225 10.35 24.83 -0.31
CA ALA A 225 9.06 25.09 -0.97
C ALA A 225 8.01 25.77 -0.08
N ALA A 226 8.26 25.97 1.22
CA ALA A 226 7.27 26.55 2.14
C ALA A 226 6.61 27.86 1.65
N PRO A 227 7.33 28.85 1.08
CA PRO A 227 6.70 30.06 0.55
C PRO A 227 5.69 29.80 -0.59
N PHE A 228 5.96 28.81 -1.46
CA PHE A 228 5.03 28.40 -2.51
C PHE A 228 3.79 27.74 -1.93
N VAL A 229 3.97 26.88 -0.93
CA VAL A 229 2.88 26.20 -0.24
C VAL A 229 1.96 27.22 0.46
N GLU A 230 2.54 28.19 1.18
CA GLU A 230 1.80 29.28 1.82
C GLU A 230 1.06 30.17 0.81
N ALA A 231 1.72 30.55 -0.28
CA ALA A 231 1.09 31.30 -1.35
C ALA A 231 -0.09 30.52 -1.98
N THR A 232 0.00 29.19 -2.05
CA THR A 232 -1.09 28.33 -2.50
C THR A 232 -2.27 28.36 -1.53
N ILE A 233 -2.01 28.27 -0.21
CA ILE A 233 -3.04 28.36 0.83
C ILE A 233 -3.78 29.70 0.72
N ALA A 234 -3.04 30.82 0.62
CA ALA A 234 -3.60 32.16 0.53
C ALA A 234 -4.38 32.39 -0.77
N SER A 235 -3.81 32.00 -1.91
CA SER A 235 -4.38 32.31 -3.25
C SER A 235 -5.54 31.40 -3.62
N ARG A 236 -5.62 30.20 -3.03
CA ARG A 236 -6.65 29.19 -3.30
C ARG A 236 -7.53 28.90 -2.09
N ALA A 237 -7.78 29.91 -1.26
CA ALA A 237 -8.62 29.78 -0.07
C ALA A 237 -10.00 29.17 -0.37
N GLN A 238 -10.57 29.45 -1.55
CA GLN A 238 -11.87 28.95 -2.00
C GLN A 238 -11.84 27.53 -2.61
N ASP A 239 -10.66 26.92 -2.80
CA ASP A 239 -10.53 25.54 -3.28
C ASP A 239 -10.15 24.63 -2.11
N PRO A 240 -11.12 23.98 -1.43
CA PRO A 240 -10.86 23.22 -0.21
C PRO A 240 -9.96 22.01 -0.44
N ILE A 241 -9.90 21.48 -1.67
CA ILE A 241 -9.06 20.31 -1.99
C ILE A 241 -7.60 20.75 -2.16
N LEU A 242 -7.35 21.83 -2.91
CA LEU A 242 -6.00 22.38 -3.03
C LEU A 242 -5.50 22.93 -1.70
N ARG A 243 -6.36 23.62 -0.95
CA ARG A 243 -6.00 24.13 0.38
C ARG A 243 -5.60 23.00 1.32
N ALA A 244 -6.36 21.90 1.37
CA ALA A 244 -6.00 20.74 2.17
C ALA A 244 -4.69 20.07 1.70
N ALA A 245 -4.45 19.96 0.39
CA ALA A 245 -3.19 19.45 -0.16
C ALA A 245 -2.00 20.35 0.21
N ALA A 246 -2.20 21.67 0.20
CA ALA A 246 -1.16 22.63 0.56
C ALA A 246 -0.85 22.58 2.07
N VAL A 247 -1.89 22.54 2.91
CA VAL A 247 -1.70 22.35 4.36
C VAL A 247 -1.00 21.03 4.66
N ARG A 248 -1.31 19.94 3.93
CA ARG A 248 -0.59 18.66 4.05
C ARG A 248 0.89 18.80 3.71
N ALA A 249 1.20 19.48 2.60
CA ALA A 249 2.58 19.73 2.20
C ALA A 249 3.32 20.59 3.24
N LEU A 250 2.66 21.59 3.82
CA LEU A 250 3.26 22.43 4.84
C LEU A 250 3.51 21.65 6.13
N LEU A 251 2.56 20.82 6.57
CA LEU A 251 2.73 19.93 7.74
C LEU A 251 3.90 18.97 7.57
N ALA A 252 4.13 18.46 6.36
CA ALA A 252 5.23 17.53 6.09
C ALA A 252 6.62 18.20 6.09
N ILE A 253 6.72 19.50 5.78
CA ILE A 253 8.01 20.20 5.66
C ILE A 253 8.31 21.16 6.81
N ASP A 254 7.28 21.72 7.45
CA ASP A 254 7.38 22.67 8.57
C ASP A 254 6.08 22.64 9.42
N PRO A 255 5.96 21.70 10.37
CA PRO A 255 4.77 21.55 11.20
C PRO A 255 4.43 22.81 12.01
N GLU A 256 5.44 23.54 12.48
CA GLU A 256 5.24 24.75 13.30
C GLU A 256 4.56 25.86 12.50
N ARG A 257 5.02 26.11 11.25
CA ARG A 257 4.37 27.06 10.33
C ARG A 257 3.01 26.58 9.85
N ALA A 258 2.82 25.27 9.73
CA ALA A 258 1.57 24.70 9.28
C ALA A 258 0.44 24.84 10.30
N SER A 259 0.75 24.82 11.60
CA SER A 259 -0.27 24.80 12.66
C SER A 259 -1.23 25.99 12.60
N PRO A 260 -0.80 27.26 12.48
CA PRO A 260 -1.73 28.39 12.36
C PRO A 260 -2.60 28.29 11.09
N ALA A 261 -2.00 27.95 9.95
CA ALA A 261 -2.72 27.83 8.67
C ALA A 261 -3.78 26.71 8.70
N TRP A 262 -3.46 25.59 9.36
CA TRP A 262 -4.42 24.50 9.57
C TRP A 262 -5.58 24.94 10.47
N ILE A 263 -5.29 25.58 11.61
CA ILE A 263 -6.32 26.05 12.56
C ILE A 263 -7.25 27.06 11.89
N GLU A 264 -6.70 28.04 11.17
CA GLU A 264 -7.47 29.03 10.42
C GLU A 264 -8.40 28.35 9.40
N ALA A 265 -7.86 27.44 8.58
CA ALA A 265 -8.64 26.72 7.58
C ALA A 265 -9.72 25.80 8.18
N PHE A 266 -9.50 25.27 9.38
CA PHE A 266 -10.43 24.40 10.10
C PHE A 266 -11.55 25.17 10.81
N ASP A 267 -11.23 26.36 11.33
CA ASP A 267 -12.16 27.22 12.07
C ASP A 267 -12.94 28.20 11.21
N GLU A 268 -12.62 28.27 9.91
CA GLU A 268 -13.34 29.08 8.96
C GLU A 268 -14.87 28.84 9.05
N PRO A 269 -15.68 29.91 9.23
CA PRO A 269 -17.13 29.77 9.40
C PRO A 269 -17.83 29.11 8.21
N GLU A 270 -17.30 29.30 7.01
CA GLU A 270 -17.83 28.75 5.76
C GLU A 270 -17.36 27.31 5.49
N ALA A 271 -16.37 26.80 6.24
CA ALA A 271 -15.87 25.44 6.06
C ALA A 271 -16.93 24.42 6.50
N GLY A 272 -17.47 23.70 5.52
CA GLY A 272 -18.43 22.63 5.75
C GLY A 272 -17.81 21.45 6.50
N TYR A 273 -18.67 20.57 7.03
CA TYR A 273 -18.24 19.36 7.74
C TYR A 273 -17.24 18.51 6.93
N ALA A 274 -17.48 18.33 5.63
CA ALA A 274 -16.60 17.56 4.75
C ALA A 274 -15.18 18.16 4.63
N ASP A 275 -15.07 19.49 4.68
CA ASP A 275 -13.77 20.17 4.60
C ASP A 275 -13.01 20.06 5.91
N ARG A 276 -13.72 20.23 7.04
CA ARG A 276 -13.16 19.99 8.38
C ARG A 276 -12.68 18.55 8.55
N LEU A 277 -13.44 17.58 8.04
CA LEU A 277 -13.07 16.17 8.07
C LEU A 277 -11.83 15.89 7.21
N ARG A 278 -11.72 16.50 6.03
CA ARG A 278 -10.51 16.41 5.19
C ARG A 278 -9.29 16.99 5.88
N LEU A 279 -9.44 18.16 6.50
CA LEU A 279 -8.36 18.81 7.26
C LEU A 279 -7.95 17.98 8.49
N ALA A 280 -8.91 17.37 9.19
CA ALA A 280 -8.61 16.46 10.30
C ALA A 280 -7.76 15.27 9.81
N LEU A 281 -8.12 14.63 8.69
CA LEU A 281 -7.31 13.55 8.11
C LEU A 281 -5.92 14.01 7.69
N VAL A 282 -5.80 15.21 7.13
CA VAL A 282 -4.50 15.81 6.78
C VAL A 282 -3.63 16.00 8.03
N LEU A 283 -4.20 16.45 9.15
CA LEU A 283 -3.47 16.59 10.40
C LEU A 283 -3.04 15.24 10.98
N LEU A 284 -3.92 14.24 10.94
CA LEU A 284 -3.61 12.89 11.40
C LEU A 284 -2.49 12.24 10.57
N ASP A 285 -2.42 12.56 9.28
CA ASP A 285 -1.43 11.99 8.37
C ASP A 285 -0.02 12.59 8.50
N ALA A 286 0.14 13.64 9.31
CA ALA A 286 1.43 14.25 9.59
C ALA A 286 2.15 13.51 10.73
N ASP A 287 3.37 13.04 10.47
CA ASP A 287 4.19 12.30 11.45
C ASP A 287 4.38 13.12 12.74
N ASP A 288 4.70 14.41 12.60
CA ASP A 288 4.87 15.37 13.70
C ASP A 288 3.69 16.34 13.81
N ALA A 289 2.46 15.81 13.84
CA ALA A 289 1.25 16.63 13.97
C ALA A 289 1.34 17.61 15.16
N PRO A 290 1.22 18.94 14.92
CA PRO A 290 1.38 19.97 15.95
C PRO A 290 0.37 19.84 17.10
N GLN A 291 0.87 19.95 18.33
CA GLN A 291 0.06 19.76 19.54
C GLN A 291 -1.15 20.71 19.60
N ALA A 292 -0.97 21.99 19.27
CA ALA A 292 -2.05 22.98 19.28
C ALA A 292 -3.18 22.64 18.29
N ALA A 293 -2.83 22.11 17.11
CA ALA A 293 -3.82 21.67 16.12
C ALA A 293 -4.57 20.42 16.60
N LEU A 294 -3.88 19.47 17.22
CA LEU A 294 -4.49 18.27 17.81
C LEU A 294 -5.46 18.62 18.95
N GLU A 295 -5.06 19.52 19.85
CA GLU A 295 -5.91 20.02 20.94
C GLU A 295 -7.15 20.72 20.39
N ARG A 296 -6.99 21.54 19.35
CA ARG A 296 -8.11 22.19 18.68
C ARG A 296 -9.08 21.18 18.07
N LEU A 297 -8.57 20.12 17.43
CA LEU A 297 -9.37 19.03 16.87
C LEU A 297 -10.09 18.25 17.99
N ALA A 298 -9.39 17.94 19.08
CA ALA A 298 -9.92 17.22 20.25
C ALA A 298 -10.95 18.03 21.07
N ALA A 299 -11.01 19.34 20.88
CA ALA A 299 -12.01 20.24 21.46
C ALA A 299 -13.24 20.47 20.57
N ASN A 300 -13.30 19.86 19.37
CA ASN A 300 -14.41 20.06 18.45
C ASN A 300 -15.74 19.54 19.01
N ASP A 301 -16.85 20.19 18.64
CA ASP A 301 -18.20 19.78 19.05
C ASP A 301 -18.69 18.50 18.35
N ASP A 302 -18.20 18.24 17.14
CA ASP A 302 -18.50 17.03 16.38
C ASP A 302 -17.82 15.79 16.98
N THR A 303 -18.57 14.71 17.11
CA THR A 303 -18.12 13.46 17.77
C THR A 303 -16.95 12.81 17.05
N LEU A 304 -16.99 12.73 15.71
CA LEU A 304 -15.94 12.06 14.94
C LEU A 304 -14.67 12.90 14.92
N LEU A 305 -14.79 14.21 14.65
CA LEU A 305 -13.63 15.12 14.66
C LEU A 305 -12.94 15.14 16.03
N ARG A 306 -13.74 15.19 17.10
CA ARG A 306 -13.24 15.10 18.48
C ARG A 306 -12.50 13.79 18.73
N ALA A 307 -13.07 12.66 18.31
CA ALA A 307 -12.47 11.34 18.46
C ALA A 307 -11.13 11.23 17.71
N MET A 308 -11.02 11.83 16.51
CA MET A 308 -9.78 11.90 15.74
C MET A 308 -8.66 12.61 16.51
N GLY A 309 -8.92 13.81 17.04
CA GLY A 309 -7.93 14.56 17.82
C GLY A 309 -7.52 13.84 19.11
N ARG A 310 -8.51 13.27 19.83
CA ARG A 310 -8.23 12.52 21.07
C ARG A 310 -7.46 11.24 20.82
N ALA A 311 -7.75 10.50 19.75
CA ALA A 311 -7.02 9.30 19.38
C ALA A 311 -5.54 9.61 19.12
N ALA A 312 -5.25 10.66 18.34
CA ALA A 312 -3.88 11.06 18.05
C ALA A 312 -3.11 11.45 19.32
N MET A 313 -3.75 12.18 20.22
CA MET A 313 -3.15 12.53 21.51
C MET A 313 -2.99 11.32 22.45
N GLY A 314 -3.97 10.40 22.45
CA GLY A 314 -3.95 9.18 23.28
C GLY A 314 -2.82 8.24 22.89
N LEU A 315 -2.65 7.97 21.59
CA LEU A 315 -1.57 7.12 21.07
C LEU A 315 -0.19 7.68 21.42
N LYS A 316 0.01 9.01 21.35
CA LYS A 316 1.27 9.66 21.79
C LYS A 316 1.57 9.46 23.28
N ASN A 317 0.55 9.18 24.10
CA ASN A 317 0.65 8.98 25.55
C ASN A 317 0.50 7.51 25.97
N ALA A 318 0.58 6.55 25.05
CA ALA A 318 0.37 5.12 25.31
C ALA A 318 -1.01 4.82 25.97
N ASP A 319 -2.04 5.59 25.62
CA ASP A 319 -3.43 5.35 26.02
C ASP A 319 -4.25 4.89 24.81
N PRO A 320 -4.63 3.59 24.74
CA PRO A 320 -5.42 3.08 23.63
C PRO A 320 -6.89 3.50 23.68
N ALA A 321 -7.43 3.95 24.83
CA ALA A 321 -8.87 4.16 24.98
C ALA A 321 -9.45 5.17 23.95
N PRO A 322 -8.82 6.34 23.70
CA PRO A 322 -9.29 7.26 22.68
C PRO A 322 -9.22 6.69 21.25
N ALA A 323 -8.24 5.84 20.96
CA ALA A 323 -8.10 5.19 19.65
C ALA A 323 -9.18 4.12 19.44
N ILE A 324 -9.53 3.38 20.50
CA ILE A 324 -10.66 2.44 20.53
C ILE A 324 -11.98 3.17 20.29
N ASP A 325 -12.18 4.33 20.94
CA ASP A 325 -13.37 5.16 20.73
C ASP A 325 -13.51 5.66 19.29
N LEU A 326 -12.37 6.01 18.64
CA LEU A 326 -12.35 6.37 17.22
C LEU A 326 -12.63 5.17 16.31
N ALA A 327 -12.08 4.00 16.62
CA ALA A 327 -12.34 2.77 15.87
C ALA A 327 -13.86 2.46 15.83
N ALA A 328 -14.55 2.67 16.95
CA ALA A 328 -16.01 2.48 17.06
C ALA A 328 -16.83 3.43 16.16
N GLN A 329 -16.26 4.53 15.67
CA GLN A 329 -16.94 5.43 14.72
C GLN A 329 -17.04 4.84 13.30
N ALA A 330 -16.32 3.75 13.00
CA ALA A 330 -16.35 3.04 11.72
C ALA A 330 -16.17 3.97 10.49
N TYR A 331 -15.28 4.97 10.60
CA TYR A 331 -14.95 5.87 9.50
C TYR A 331 -13.68 5.39 8.79
N ALA A 332 -13.81 4.93 7.54
CA ALA A 332 -12.72 4.20 6.84
C ALA A 332 -11.40 4.98 6.74
N PRO A 333 -11.36 6.28 6.40
CA PRO A 333 -10.11 7.02 6.38
C PRO A 333 -9.42 7.13 7.74
N ALA A 334 -10.20 7.28 8.83
CA ALA A 334 -9.64 7.27 10.19
C ALA A 334 -9.17 5.88 10.61
N ALA A 335 -9.87 4.82 10.20
CA ALA A 335 -9.42 3.44 10.42
C ALA A 335 -8.09 3.15 9.70
N ALA A 336 -7.91 3.66 8.48
CA ALA A 336 -6.66 3.54 7.74
C ALA A 336 -5.48 4.20 8.49
N TRP A 337 -5.72 5.40 9.02
CA TRP A 337 -4.75 6.08 9.87
C TRP A 337 -4.45 5.30 11.15
N LEU A 338 -5.47 4.81 11.86
CA LEU A 338 -5.32 4.04 13.09
C LEU A 338 -4.45 2.80 12.90
N VAL A 339 -4.57 2.08 11.78
CA VAL A 339 -3.72 0.91 11.49
C VAL A 339 -2.25 1.31 11.45
N ARG A 340 -1.91 2.41 10.75
CA ARG A 340 -0.52 2.89 10.67
C ARG A 340 -0.04 3.37 12.04
N ALA A 341 -0.81 4.24 12.70
CA ALA A 341 -0.44 4.81 13.99
C ALA A 341 -0.27 3.72 15.08
N ALA A 342 -1.05 2.63 15.03
CA ALA A 342 -0.91 1.50 15.93
C ALA A 342 0.40 0.72 15.74
N LEU A 343 0.95 0.65 14.52
CA LEU A 343 2.24 0.02 14.24
C LEU A 343 3.44 0.85 14.74
N GLU A 344 3.25 2.17 14.85
CA GLU A 344 4.26 3.12 15.34
C GLU A 344 4.17 3.35 16.86
N SER A 345 3.08 2.92 17.48
CA SER A 345 2.85 3.01 18.93
C SER A 345 3.56 1.90 19.71
N ASP A 346 3.51 1.97 21.04
CA ASP A 346 3.98 0.84 21.86
C ASP A 346 3.13 -0.43 21.59
N PRO A 347 3.71 -1.64 21.80
CA PRO A 347 3.05 -2.90 21.42
C PRO A 347 1.69 -3.14 22.08
N ASP A 348 1.51 -2.73 23.34
CA ASP A 348 0.27 -2.98 24.08
C ASP A 348 -0.86 -2.07 23.55
N THR A 349 -0.57 -0.78 23.37
CA THR A 349 -1.49 0.19 22.77
C THR A 349 -1.84 -0.16 21.33
N GLY A 350 -0.83 -0.52 20.53
CA GLY A 350 -1.00 -0.93 19.14
C GLY A 350 -1.90 -2.15 19.02
N ARG A 351 -1.64 -3.19 19.81
CA ARG A 351 -2.47 -4.40 19.88
C ARG A 351 -3.91 -4.10 20.26
N ALA A 352 -4.13 -3.31 21.31
CA ALA A 352 -5.48 -2.97 21.78
C ALA A 352 -6.28 -2.21 20.69
N THR A 353 -5.64 -1.24 20.03
CA THR A 353 -6.22 -0.46 18.95
C THR A 353 -6.59 -1.32 17.74
N LEU A 354 -5.67 -2.17 17.27
CA LEU A 354 -5.92 -3.06 16.14
C LEU A 354 -7.01 -4.10 16.44
N THR A 355 -7.03 -4.62 17.67
CA THR A 355 -8.08 -5.53 18.14
C THR A 355 -9.45 -4.86 18.06
N ALA A 356 -9.57 -3.63 18.57
CA ALA A 356 -10.81 -2.87 18.54
C ALA A 356 -11.28 -2.54 17.12
N LEU A 357 -10.37 -2.27 16.17
CA LEU A 357 -10.72 -2.13 14.75
C LEU A 357 -11.32 -3.42 14.19
N ILE A 358 -10.73 -4.58 14.48
CA ILE A 358 -11.24 -5.87 14.00
C ILE A 358 -12.58 -6.22 14.69
N ASP A 359 -12.83 -5.78 15.93
CA ASP A 359 -14.12 -5.97 16.61
C ASP A 359 -15.29 -5.29 15.88
N GLN A 360 -15.02 -4.24 15.10
CA GLN A 360 -16.07 -3.54 14.33
C GLN A 360 -16.56 -4.32 13.11
N VAL A 361 -15.86 -5.39 12.69
CA VAL A 361 -16.22 -6.18 11.51
C VAL A 361 -17.64 -6.73 11.61
N ALA A 362 -18.03 -7.23 12.79
CA ALA A 362 -19.35 -7.81 13.04
C ALA A 362 -20.49 -6.80 12.88
N GLY A 363 -20.25 -5.53 13.25
CA GLY A 363 -21.24 -4.45 13.17
C GLY A 363 -21.27 -3.70 11.84
N ALA A 364 -20.22 -3.80 11.03
CA ALA A 364 -20.14 -3.09 9.76
C ALA A 364 -21.16 -3.61 8.74
N SER A 365 -21.55 -2.83 7.74
CA SER A 365 -22.31 -3.34 6.58
C SER A 365 -21.36 -4.06 5.61
N ALA A 366 -21.78 -5.19 5.03
CA ALA A 366 -21.01 -5.90 4.01
C ALA A 366 -20.74 -5.04 2.75
N ALA A 367 -21.58 -4.03 2.51
CA ALA A 367 -21.47 -3.12 1.37
C ALA A 367 -20.36 -2.06 1.53
N ASN A 368 -19.78 -1.87 2.71
CA ASN A 368 -18.72 -0.88 2.93
C ASN A 368 -17.34 -1.50 2.63
N TRP A 369 -16.98 -1.53 1.35
CA TRP A 369 -15.75 -2.16 0.86
C TRP A 369 -14.48 -1.49 1.42
N ASP A 370 -14.48 -0.16 1.55
CA ASP A 370 -13.32 0.58 2.06
C ASP A 370 -13.01 0.24 3.52
N LEU A 371 -14.05 0.06 4.36
CA LEU A 371 -13.86 -0.42 5.72
C LEU A 371 -13.30 -1.84 5.76
N ASN A 372 -13.77 -2.71 4.86
CA ASN A 372 -13.28 -4.10 4.82
C ASN A 372 -11.77 -4.15 4.54
N GLU A 373 -11.25 -3.30 3.65
CA GLU A 373 -9.80 -3.21 3.40
C GLU A 373 -9.03 -2.76 4.67
N GLN A 374 -9.56 -1.81 5.44
CA GLN A 374 -8.89 -1.39 6.68
C GLN A 374 -8.91 -2.48 7.76
N PHE A 375 -9.98 -3.27 7.84
CA PHE A 375 -10.01 -4.41 8.76
C PHE A 375 -9.01 -5.50 8.36
N ILE A 376 -8.82 -5.76 7.07
CA ILE A 376 -7.79 -6.69 6.57
C ILE A 376 -6.40 -6.18 6.92
N ARG A 377 -6.12 -4.89 6.73
CA ARG A 377 -4.85 -4.26 7.12
C ARG A 377 -4.64 -4.27 8.63
N ALA A 378 -5.69 -4.09 9.43
CA ALA A 378 -5.61 -4.20 10.88
C ALA A 378 -5.27 -5.63 11.32
N ALA A 379 -5.85 -6.64 10.66
CA ALA A 379 -5.56 -8.04 10.90
C ALA A 379 -4.11 -8.41 10.50
N GLU A 380 -3.62 -7.90 9.37
CA GLU A 380 -2.22 -8.02 8.95
C GLU A 380 -1.27 -7.39 9.98
N ALA A 381 -1.54 -6.15 10.39
CA ALA A 381 -0.75 -5.44 11.40
C ALA A 381 -0.73 -6.19 12.74
N LEU A 382 -1.88 -6.73 13.18
CA LEU A 382 -1.97 -7.51 14.42
C LEU A 382 -1.14 -8.80 14.31
N ALA A 383 -1.22 -9.50 13.19
CA ALA A 383 -0.42 -10.70 12.93
C ALA A 383 1.10 -10.42 12.96
N LEU A 384 1.53 -9.22 12.57
CA LEU A 384 2.92 -8.81 12.59
C LEU A 384 3.44 -8.53 14.01
N ILE A 385 2.63 -7.85 14.85
CA ILE A 385 3.08 -7.41 16.18
C ILE A 385 2.74 -8.41 17.30
N ASP A 386 1.64 -9.16 17.20
CA ASP A 386 1.20 -10.14 18.20
C ASP A 386 0.45 -11.30 17.52
N ALA A 387 1.22 -12.28 17.05
CA ALA A 387 0.72 -13.48 16.39
C ALA A 387 -0.23 -14.31 17.28
N ASP A 388 0.00 -14.35 18.59
CA ASP A 388 -0.82 -15.14 19.50
C ASP A 388 -2.20 -14.49 19.69
N ALA A 389 -2.26 -13.15 19.84
CA ALA A 389 -3.51 -12.41 19.90
C ALA A 389 -4.31 -12.54 18.59
N PHE A 390 -3.64 -12.49 17.44
CA PHE A 390 -4.28 -12.73 16.14
C PHE A 390 -4.91 -14.14 16.07
N LEU A 391 -4.15 -15.18 16.43
CA LEU A 391 -4.61 -16.57 16.34
C LEU A 391 -5.74 -16.87 17.32
N ASP A 392 -5.65 -16.35 18.55
CA ASP A 392 -6.72 -16.48 19.54
C ASP A 392 -8.02 -15.85 19.04
N ARG A 393 -7.91 -14.68 18.40
CA ARG A 393 -9.07 -13.99 17.83
C ARG A 393 -9.69 -14.74 16.65
N LEU A 394 -8.87 -15.31 15.78
CA LEU A 394 -9.35 -16.15 14.67
C LEU A 394 -10.09 -17.38 15.19
N ARG A 395 -9.54 -18.07 16.19
CA ARG A 395 -10.20 -19.21 16.83
C ARG A 395 -11.55 -18.81 17.43
N ARG A 396 -11.63 -17.68 18.15
CA ARG A 396 -12.89 -17.18 18.71
C ARG A 396 -13.92 -16.88 17.61
N ALA A 397 -13.50 -16.25 16.51
CA ALA A 397 -14.38 -15.97 15.38
C ALA A 397 -14.94 -17.26 14.77
N THR A 398 -14.10 -18.28 14.58
CA THR A 398 -14.54 -19.59 14.09
C THR A 398 -15.46 -20.32 15.07
N GLU A 399 -15.12 -20.34 16.37
CA GLU A 399 -15.96 -20.96 17.41
C GLU A 399 -17.33 -20.29 17.52
N ALA A 400 -17.38 -18.96 17.32
CA ALA A 400 -18.63 -18.19 17.30
C ALA A 400 -19.40 -18.30 15.97
N GLY A 401 -18.81 -18.88 14.92
CA GLY A 401 -19.38 -18.89 13.57
C GLY A 401 -19.43 -17.51 12.89
N ASP A 402 -18.59 -16.56 13.33
CA ASP A 402 -18.46 -15.23 12.70
C ASP A 402 -17.57 -15.32 11.45
N LEU A 403 -18.18 -15.78 10.36
CA LEU A 403 -17.53 -15.96 9.06
C LEU A 403 -16.90 -14.67 8.51
N ARG A 404 -17.44 -13.50 8.87
CA ARG A 404 -16.93 -12.24 8.34
C ARG A 404 -15.63 -11.86 9.02
N THR A 405 -15.58 -11.92 10.35
CA THR A 405 -14.37 -11.67 11.12
C THR A 405 -13.30 -12.71 10.79
N GLU A 406 -13.70 -13.99 10.68
CA GLU A 406 -12.82 -15.07 10.23
C GLU A 406 -12.19 -14.76 8.87
N LYS A 407 -13.00 -14.39 7.86
CA LYS A 407 -12.52 -14.03 6.51
C LYS A 407 -11.54 -12.86 6.53
N VAL A 408 -11.83 -11.81 7.29
CA VAL A 408 -10.93 -10.65 7.44
C VAL A 408 -9.58 -11.08 8.02
N LEU A 409 -9.60 -11.89 9.08
CA LEU A 409 -8.39 -12.39 9.72
C LEU A 409 -7.60 -13.27 8.76
N LEU A 410 -8.24 -14.21 8.06
CA LEU A 410 -7.58 -15.05 7.07
C LEU A 410 -6.98 -14.24 5.91
N LEU A 411 -7.66 -13.20 5.43
CA LEU A 411 -7.10 -12.29 4.43
C LEU A 411 -5.90 -11.51 4.96
N GLY A 412 -5.91 -11.10 6.24
CA GLY A 412 -4.77 -10.52 6.93
C GLY A 412 -3.57 -11.47 6.99
N ALA A 413 -3.81 -12.76 7.27
CA ALA A 413 -2.75 -13.79 7.23
C ALA A 413 -2.16 -14.02 5.83
N LEU A 414 -2.89 -13.70 4.75
CA LEU A 414 -2.39 -13.81 3.37
C LEU A 414 -1.44 -12.68 2.95
N ARG A 415 -1.25 -11.67 3.79
CA ARG A 415 -0.27 -10.60 3.61
C ARG A 415 1.10 -11.04 4.15
N PRO A 416 2.19 -10.23 4.16
CA PRO A 416 3.48 -10.66 4.73
C PRO A 416 3.40 -10.86 6.27
N ALA A 417 2.72 -11.92 6.69
CA ALA A 417 2.71 -12.44 8.04
C ALA A 417 3.77 -13.55 8.18
N GLY A 418 4.27 -13.76 9.41
CA GLY A 418 5.19 -14.86 9.70
C GLY A 418 4.56 -16.23 9.42
N GLN A 419 5.38 -17.22 9.05
CA GLN A 419 4.93 -18.59 8.75
C GLN A 419 4.07 -19.21 9.85
N ALA A 420 4.38 -18.90 11.12
CA ALA A 420 3.62 -19.39 12.27
C ALA A 420 2.16 -18.92 12.26
N VAL A 421 1.91 -17.67 11.84
CA VAL A 421 0.55 -17.11 11.73
C VAL A 421 -0.23 -17.85 10.65
N CYS A 422 0.36 -18.00 9.46
CA CYS A 422 -0.25 -18.71 8.34
C CYS A 422 -0.60 -20.17 8.71
N ALA A 423 0.31 -20.89 9.36
CA ALA A 423 0.08 -22.27 9.79
C ALA A 423 -1.00 -22.36 10.88
N GLY A 424 -0.95 -21.48 11.88
CA GLY A 424 -1.96 -21.42 12.94
C GLY A 424 -3.34 -21.06 12.39
N ALA A 425 -3.40 -20.12 11.44
CA ALA A 425 -4.64 -19.65 10.85
C ALA A 425 -5.36 -20.75 10.06
N SER A 426 -4.60 -21.57 9.33
CA SER A 426 -5.18 -22.73 8.65
C SER A 426 -5.75 -23.76 9.60
N GLY A 427 -5.20 -23.90 10.80
CA GLY A 427 -5.68 -24.87 11.78
C GLY A 427 -6.96 -24.41 12.51
N ALA A 428 -7.25 -23.12 12.48
CA ALA A 428 -8.40 -22.54 13.18
C ALA A 428 -9.63 -22.37 12.28
N ALA A 429 -9.49 -22.43 10.95
CA ALA A 429 -10.56 -22.08 10.02
C ALA A 429 -11.78 -23.02 10.07
N SER A 430 -12.96 -22.44 9.86
CA SER A 430 -14.25 -23.12 9.79
C SER A 430 -14.41 -23.93 8.49
N ASN A 431 -15.51 -24.67 8.39
CA ASN A 431 -15.83 -25.46 7.20
C ASN A 431 -16.47 -24.65 6.05
N ASP A 432 -16.61 -23.33 6.20
CA ASP A 432 -17.11 -22.45 5.13
C ASP A 432 -16.20 -22.52 3.89
N PRO A 433 -16.74 -22.67 2.66
CA PRO A 433 -15.91 -22.84 1.46
C PRO A 433 -14.92 -21.71 1.20
N GLU A 434 -15.28 -20.46 1.49
CA GLU A 434 -14.41 -19.32 1.24
C GLU A 434 -13.31 -19.22 2.31
N CYS A 435 -13.67 -19.40 3.58
CA CYS A 435 -12.70 -19.42 4.68
C CYS A 435 -11.72 -20.59 4.54
N ARG A 436 -12.20 -21.78 4.18
CA ARG A 436 -11.35 -22.94 3.85
C ARG A 436 -10.39 -22.64 2.70
N ALA A 437 -10.85 -21.93 1.67
CA ALA A 437 -10.01 -21.58 0.54
C ALA A 437 -8.88 -20.61 0.94
N LEU A 438 -9.19 -19.59 1.75
CA LEU A 438 -8.19 -18.65 2.27
C LEU A 438 -7.20 -19.35 3.21
N ALA A 439 -7.70 -20.20 4.10
CA ALA A 439 -6.90 -21.04 4.98
C ALA A 439 -5.93 -21.95 4.20
N ALA A 440 -6.39 -22.56 3.11
CA ALA A 440 -5.55 -23.37 2.23
C ALA A 440 -4.41 -22.56 1.59
N ILE A 441 -4.70 -21.35 1.11
CA ILE A 441 -3.68 -20.43 0.57
C ILE A 441 -2.69 -20.06 1.67
N ALA A 442 -3.16 -19.73 2.88
CA ALA A 442 -2.30 -19.37 4.01
C ALA A 442 -1.35 -20.53 4.36
N LEU A 443 -1.89 -21.74 4.51
CA LEU A 443 -1.11 -22.95 4.76
C LEU A 443 -0.06 -23.17 3.67
N GLY A 444 -0.50 -23.09 2.41
CA GLY A 444 0.37 -23.30 1.25
C GLY A 444 1.53 -22.30 1.19
N ARG A 445 1.34 -21.06 1.65
CA ARG A 445 2.42 -20.05 1.76
C ARG A 445 3.43 -20.39 2.83
N SER A 446 2.99 -20.86 4.00
CA SER A 446 3.87 -21.20 5.12
C SER A 446 4.59 -22.54 5.01
N HIS A 447 4.26 -23.35 4.01
CA HIS A 447 4.72 -24.73 3.96
C HIS A 447 6.16 -24.85 3.46
N GLU A 448 7.07 -25.23 4.37
CA GLU A 448 8.49 -25.52 4.07
C GLU A 448 8.79 -27.02 3.89
N GLY A 449 7.81 -27.90 4.08
CA GLY A 449 7.98 -29.37 4.06
C GLY A 449 7.39 -30.07 2.84
N ALA A 450 7.30 -31.41 2.91
CA ALA A 450 6.55 -32.20 1.93
C ALA A 450 5.05 -31.93 2.11
N PRO A 451 4.32 -31.46 1.08
CA PRO A 451 2.91 -31.14 1.20
C PRO A 451 2.06 -32.40 1.28
N THR A 452 0.93 -32.30 1.97
CA THR A 452 -0.06 -33.37 1.97
C THR A 452 -0.85 -33.32 0.67
N ALA A 453 -1.23 -34.50 0.13
CA ALA A 453 -2.07 -34.58 -1.07
C ALA A 453 -3.38 -33.79 -0.90
N VAL A 454 -3.97 -33.85 0.31
CA VAL A 454 -5.20 -33.12 0.67
C VAL A 454 -5.04 -31.61 0.51
N MET A 455 -3.94 -31.03 0.98
CA MET A 455 -3.69 -29.59 0.84
C MET A 455 -3.53 -29.20 -0.64
N THR A 456 -2.75 -29.97 -1.39
CA THR A 456 -2.52 -29.71 -2.82
C THR A 456 -3.83 -29.80 -3.60
N ASP A 457 -4.65 -30.82 -3.35
CA ASP A 457 -5.94 -30.99 -4.01
C ASP A 457 -6.91 -29.84 -3.66
N LEU A 458 -6.94 -29.41 -2.39
CA LEU A 458 -7.74 -28.25 -1.99
C LEU A 458 -7.29 -26.97 -2.73
N LEU A 459 -6.00 -26.72 -2.86
CA LEU A 459 -5.50 -25.57 -3.62
C LEU A 459 -5.88 -25.64 -5.11
N ARG A 460 -5.89 -26.84 -5.71
CA ARG A 460 -6.38 -27.04 -7.09
C ARG A 460 -7.86 -26.73 -7.21
N GLU A 461 -8.68 -27.22 -6.29
CA GLU A 461 -10.11 -26.91 -6.22
C GLU A 461 -10.37 -25.40 -6.08
N VAL A 462 -9.56 -24.71 -5.26
CA VAL A 462 -9.64 -23.25 -5.11
C VAL A 462 -9.25 -22.54 -6.41
N ALA A 463 -8.20 -22.99 -7.08
CA ALA A 463 -7.79 -22.45 -8.39
C ALA A 463 -8.89 -22.63 -9.45
N GLU A 464 -9.64 -23.73 -9.41
CA GLU A 464 -10.82 -23.97 -10.26
C GLU A 464 -12.03 -23.08 -9.91
N GLY A 465 -12.01 -22.43 -8.74
CA GLY A 465 -13.07 -21.53 -8.28
C GLY A 465 -14.07 -22.15 -7.31
N ARG A 466 -13.82 -23.37 -6.78
CA ARG A 466 -14.74 -24.04 -5.84
C ARG A 466 -14.84 -23.38 -4.46
N GLY A 467 -13.96 -22.44 -4.15
CA GLY A 467 -13.98 -21.64 -2.92
C GLY A 467 -14.62 -20.25 -3.05
N GLY A 468 -15.19 -19.88 -4.20
CA GLY A 468 -15.84 -18.57 -4.37
C GLY A 468 -14.91 -17.34 -4.38
N LEU A 469 -13.59 -17.54 -4.33
CA LEU A 469 -12.61 -16.44 -4.26
C LEU A 469 -12.54 -15.59 -5.54
N HIS A 470 -12.04 -14.36 -5.41
CA HIS A 470 -11.71 -13.49 -6.54
C HIS A 470 -10.64 -14.11 -7.46
N PRO A 471 -10.67 -13.91 -8.81
CA PRO A 471 -9.69 -14.50 -9.74
C PRO A 471 -8.22 -14.33 -9.34
N ALA A 472 -7.83 -13.16 -8.83
CA ALA A 472 -6.46 -12.90 -8.36
C ALA A 472 -6.01 -13.86 -7.24
N ARG A 473 -6.89 -14.25 -6.31
CA ARG A 473 -6.59 -15.24 -5.26
C ARG A 473 -6.55 -16.67 -5.82
N ARG A 474 -7.33 -16.96 -6.87
CA ARG A 474 -7.25 -18.25 -7.59
C ARG A 474 -5.91 -18.42 -8.29
N VAL A 475 -5.33 -17.33 -8.80
CA VAL A 475 -3.96 -17.31 -9.36
C VAL A 475 -2.93 -17.68 -8.30
N GLN A 476 -3.05 -17.13 -7.08
CA GLN A 476 -2.19 -17.53 -5.95
C GLN A 476 -2.36 -19.01 -5.60
N ALA A 477 -3.60 -19.50 -5.50
CA ALA A 477 -3.87 -20.91 -5.22
C ALA A 477 -3.31 -21.84 -6.30
N ALA A 478 -3.45 -21.46 -7.58
CA ALA A 478 -2.88 -22.20 -8.70
C ALA A 478 -1.35 -22.29 -8.59
N TRP A 479 -0.68 -21.17 -8.31
CA TRP A 479 0.77 -21.14 -8.14
C TRP A 479 1.23 -22.00 -6.95
N LEU A 480 0.57 -21.87 -5.81
CA LEU A 480 0.90 -22.67 -4.61
C LEU A 480 0.67 -24.16 -4.85
N ALA A 481 -0.41 -24.55 -5.52
CA ALA A 481 -0.64 -25.95 -5.90
C ALA A 481 0.48 -26.52 -6.78
N LEU A 482 0.92 -25.74 -7.77
CA LEU A 482 2.01 -26.13 -8.68
C LEU A 482 3.35 -26.26 -7.94
N ARG A 483 3.72 -25.25 -7.14
CA ARG A 483 4.95 -25.28 -6.34
C ARG A 483 4.97 -26.45 -5.36
N LEU A 484 3.88 -26.67 -4.64
CA LEU A 484 3.78 -27.76 -3.67
C LEU A 484 3.78 -29.13 -4.38
N SER A 485 3.34 -29.22 -5.62
CA SER A 485 3.42 -30.47 -6.39
C SER A 485 4.83 -30.77 -6.93
N GLY A 486 5.79 -29.85 -6.83
CA GLY A 486 7.09 -29.97 -7.50
C GLY A 486 7.03 -29.70 -9.02
N ASP A 487 5.91 -29.14 -9.49
CA ASP A 487 5.65 -28.86 -10.90
C ASP A 487 6.05 -27.42 -11.29
N GLU A 488 6.73 -26.67 -10.42
CA GLU A 488 7.03 -25.25 -10.64
C GLU A 488 7.82 -25.00 -11.92
N ARG A 489 8.79 -25.87 -12.25
CA ARG A 489 9.60 -25.71 -13.46
C ARG A 489 8.76 -25.92 -14.73
N LEU A 490 7.88 -26.92 -14.71
CA LEU A 490 6.97 -27.20 -15.82
C LEU A 490 5.95 -26.08 -15.99
N ALA A 491 5.40 -25.59 -14.88
CA ALA A 491 4.48 -24.46 -14.86
C ALA A 491 5.12 -23.20 -15.41
N LEU A 492 6.32 -22.84 -14.94
CA LEU A 492 7.06 -21.69 -15.44
C LEU A 492 7.34 -21.82 -16.94
N ALA A 493 7.80 -22.98 -17.41
CA ALA A 493 8.03 -23.20 -18.84
C ALA A 493 6.76 -22.95 -19.69
N ARG A 494 5.57 -23.27 -19.15
CA ARG A 494 4.29 -23.04 -19.83
C ARG A 494 3.78 -21.61 -19.74
N ILE A 495 3.84 -21.01 -18.55
CA ILE A 495 3.43 -19.61 -18.33
C ILE A 495 4.29 -18.68 -19.19
N LEU A 496 5.57 -19.01 -19.35
CA LEU A 496 6.54 -18.21 -20.11
C LEU A 496 6.63 -18.60 -21.60
N ALA A 497 5.92 -19.64 -22.04
CA ALA A 497 5.95 -20.03 -23.45
C ALA A 497 5.33 -18.90 -24.30
N PRO A 498 5.86 -18.63 -25.50
CA PRO A 498 5.23 -17.68 -26.43
C PRO A 498 3.82 -18.16 -26.81
N ASP A 499 2.91 -17.24 -27.14
CA ASP A 499 1.60 -17.61 -27.67
C ASP A 499 1.78 -18.36 -28.99
N PRO A 500 1.13 -19.53 -29.19
CA PRO A 500 1.13 -20.19 -30.48
C PRO A 500 0.42 -19.26 -31.48
N SER A 501 1.21 -18.68 -32.38
CA SER A 501 0.78 -17.77 -33.44
C SER A 501 -0.26 -18.38 -34.38
#